data_AF-A0A6L9YQW8-F1
#
_entry.id   AF-A0A6L9YQW8-F1
#
_cell.length_a   1.000
_cell.length_b   1.000
_cell.length_c   1.000
_cell.angle_alpha   90.00
_cell.angle_beta   90.00
_cell.angle_gamma   90.00
#
_symmetry.space_group_name_H-M   'P 1'
#
loop_
_entity.id
_entity.type
_entity.pdbx_description
1 polymer ?
#
loop_
_entity_poly.entity_id
_entity_poly.type
_entity_poly.pdbx_seq_one_letter_code
_entity_poly.pdbx_strand_id
1 'polypeptide(L)'
;MHCSKDLPWELPVIPQGITQDRQQHYHQQSSQPTDSNNSQPQRKSNDLRTQLLKTILPAVLTPLGLAGLFSYSAISRSSQQQAEQLLEGETLVAGRVLYIFLEEAKRIPATLAASPLVVEAASTAAKVSQLKNLPKLPYYEVEESFSATRLLQPNQALNYYLRKTTAIHDFSEISFTEKHGFNVAYNSPTPDFVQRDEDWWQDAKNDPSQQVIKTKFDHTEDRFVIEFSKAITDPATDEFLGVVRGVLPASVFSTIFKNLLKDLEIGDSQSMQLLALNKDDTVAVVDTIYQGKSKDQPQKLLGAKDQVVVQNVKILLEAVKTGQTVQQKGLTIK
;
A
#
# COMPACT_ATOMS: atom_id res chain seq x y z
N MET A 1 11.71 -18.77 49.70
CA MET A 1 11.87 -19.86 48.71
C MET A 1 12.01 -19.17 47.35
N HIS A 2 13.18 -18.92 46.70
CA HIS A 2 14.39 -19.74 46.43
C HIS A 2 13.98 -21.14 45.92
N CYS A 3 14.34 -21.67 44.74
CA CYS A 3 15.49 -21.55 43.81
C CYS A 3 15.00 -21.80 42.35
N SER A 4 15.53 -21.18 41.27
CA SER A 4 16.82 -21.39 40.52
C SER A 4 16.76 -22.60 39.56
N LYS A 5 16.66 -22.39 38.22
CA LYS A 5 17.68 -22.17 37.14
C LYS A 5 18.46 -23.44 36.73
N ASP A 6 18.46 -23.70 35.42
CA ASP A 6 19.58 -24.15 34.55
C ASP A 6 19.13 -23.88 33.08
N LEU A 7 19.63 -22.90 32.30
CA LEU A 7 20.92 -22.69 31.58
C LEU A 7 21.19 -23.71 30.42
N PRO A 8 21.98 -23.38 29.37
CA PRO A 8 21.62 -22.56 28.22
C PRO A 8 21.95 -23.23 26.86
N TRP A 9 21.59 -22.55 25.77
CA TRP A 9 22.04 -22.81 24.40
C TRP A 9 23.33 -22.01 24.14
N GLU A 10 24.36 -22.66 23.60
CA GLU A 10 25.48 -22.01 22.92
C GLU A 10 25.83 -22.79 21.65
N LEU A 11 25.98 -22.07 20.54
CA LEU A 11 26.77 -22.47 19.37
C LEU A 11 28.17 -21.87 19.55
N PRO A 12 29.22 -22.45 18.94
CA PRO A 12 29.72 -21.78 17.73
C PRO A 12 30.33 -22.69 16.64
N VAL A 13 30.69 -21.98 15.57
CA VAL A 13 31.09 -22.31 14.21
C VAL A 13 32.55 -22.84 14.08
N ILE A 14 32.83 -23.44 12.91
CA ILE A 14 34.12 -23.63 12.18
C ILE A 14 34.86 -24.97 12.39
N PRO A 15 35.10 -25.75 11.30
CA PRO A 15 36.25 -26.65 11.22
C PRO A 15 37.39 -25.99 10.42
N GLN A 16 38.52 -25.73 11.10
CA GLN A 16 39.82 -25.51 10.48
C GLN A 16 40.64 -26.80 10.52
N GLY A 17 41.49 -26.96 9.51
CA GLY A 17 42.83 -27.52 9.70
C GLY A 17 42.97 -29.03 9.51
N ILE A 18 43.34 -29.43 8.29
CA ILE A 18 44.12 -30.65 8.08
C ILE A 18 45.58 -30.26 8.29
N THR A 19 46.14 -30.63 9.44
CA THR A 19 47.59 -30.74 9.65
C THR A 19 47.92 -32.20 9.92
N GLN A 20 48.67 -32.76 8.99
CA GLN A 20 49.15 -34.13 8.99
C GLN A 20 50.61 -34.07 9.44
N ASP A 21 50.91 -34.56 10.65
CA ASP A 21 52.29 -34.90 10.99
C ASP A 21 52.34 -36.00 12.06
N ARG A 22 52.79 -37.19 11.66
CA ARG A 22 53.39 -38.19 12.56
C ARG A 22 54.27 -39.18 11.77
N GLN A 23 55.56 -38.85 11.77
CA GLN A 23 56.77 -39.69 11.84
C GLN A 23 56.53 -41.21 11.86
N GLN A 24 57.01 -41.96 10.85
CA GLN A 24 58.36 -42.54 10.69
C GLN A 24 58.75 -43.60 11.75
N HIS A 25 58.82 -44.86 11.29
CA HIS A 25 59.68 -45.90 11.86
C HIS A 25 60.65 -46.43 10.78
N TYR A 26 61.92 -46.46 11.17
CA TYR A 26 63.09 -46.91 10.44
C TYR A 26 63.36 -48.40 10.67
N HIS A 27 63.86 -49.09 9.65
CA HIS A 27 64.90 -50.14 9.61
C HIS A 27 65.12 -50.46 8.11
N GLN A 28 66.29 -50.68 7.51
CA GLN A 28 67.67 -50.95 7.93
C GLN A 28 68.61 -50.74 6.70
N GLN A 29 69.89 -50.48 6.99
CA GLN A 29 71.08 -50.33 6.12
C GLN A 29 71.32 -51.51 5.14
N SER A 30 71.66 -51.26 3.86
CA SER A 30 73.01 -51.02 3.25
C SER A 30 73.68 -52.28 2.66
N SER A 31 73.83 -52.31 1.32
CA SER A 31 74.97 -52.93 0.61
C SER A 31 75.12 -52.32 -0.80
N GLN A 32 76.33 -51.87 -1.13
CA GLN A 32 76.86 -51.43 -2.45
C GLN A 32 77.06 -52.63 -3.44
N PRO A 33 77.60 -52.49 -4.69
CA PRO A 33 77.85 -51.33 -5.57
C PRO A 33 77.37 -51.49 -7.06
N THR A 34 77.60 -50.41 -7.81
CA THR A 34 77.66 -50.15 -9.28
C THR A 34 77.77 -51.30 -10.31
N ASP A 35 76.98 -51.18 -11.39
CA ASP A 35 77.35 -50.96 -12.81
C ASP A 35 76.54 -51.82 -13.81
N SER A 36 75.90 -51.17 -14.79
CA SER A 36 76.10 -51.40 -16.24
C SER A 36 75.02 -50.74 -17.12
N ASN A 37 75.51 -50.09 -18.17
CA ASN A 37 74.83 -49.51 -19.32
C ASN A 37 73.65 -50.33 -19.87
N ASN A 38 72.53 -49.67 -20.17
CA ASN A 38 71.77 -50.01 -21.36
C ASN A 38 70.94 -48.83 -21.90
N SER A 39 71.30 -48.36 -23.10
CA SER A 39 70.59 -47.35 -23.86
C SER A 39 69.46 -48.01 -24.65
N GLN A 40 68.21 -47.60 -24.42
CA GLN A 40 67.09 -47.91 -25.32
C GLN A 40 66.12 -46.71 -25.46
N PRO A 41 65.41 -46.62 -26.60
CA PRO A 41 65.06 -45.36 -27.25
C PRO A 41 63.85 -44.66 -26.62
N GLN A 42 63.90 -43.32 -26.57
CA GLN A 42 62.80 -42.46 -26.16
C GLN A 42 61.55 -42.70 -27.03
N ARG A 43 60.59 -43.46 -26.52
CA ARG A 43 59.18 -43.32 -26.92
C ARG A 43 58.64 -42.07 -26.24
N LYS A 44 58.35 -41.05 -27.05
CA LYS A 44 57.65 -39.82 -26.62
C LYS A 44 56.22 -40.21 -26.20
N SER A 45 56.03 -40.53 -24.93
CA SER A 45 54.70 -40.64 -24.34
C SER A 45 54.10 -39.23 -24.31
N ASN A 46 53.24 -38.92 -25.27
CA ASN A 46 52.31 -37.82 -25.05
C ASN A 46 51.45 -38.23 -23.86
N ASP A 47 51.74 -37.62 -22.72
CA ASP A 47 51.11 -37.87 -21.44
C ASP A 47 49.58 -37.83 -21.62
N LEU A 48 48.91 -38.96 -21.34
CA LEU A 48 47.45 -39.12 -21.44
C LEU A 48 46.71 -37.99 -20.70
N ARG A 49 47.32 -37.45 -19.65
CA ARG A 49 46.84 -36.25 -18.94
C ARG A 49 46.76 -35.02 -19.85
N THR A 50 47.75 -34.80 -20.70
CA THR A 50 47.80 -33.65 -21.62
C THR A 50 46.76 -33.77 -22.74
N GLN A 51 46.46 -34.99 -23.20
CA GLN A 51 45.43 -35.24 -24.23
C GLN A 51 44.00 -35.14 -23.66
N LEU A 52 43.76 -35.61 -22.44
CA LEU A 52 42.50 -35.43 -21.72
C LEU A 52 42.22 -33.94 -21.41
N LEU A 53 43.22 -33.21 -20.94
CA LEU A 53 43.10 -31.77 -20.62
C LEU A 53 42.92 -30.88 -21.85
N LYS A 54 43.57 -31.18 -22.97
CA LYS A 54 43.53 -30.30 -24.16
C LYS A 54 42.37 -30.61 -25.11
N THR A 55 41.91 -31.86 -25.19
CA THR A 55 40.94 -32.24 -26.24
C THR A 55 39.56 -32.56 -25.67
N ILE A 56 39.49 -33.29 -24.55
CA ILE A 56 38.22 -33.76 -24.01
C ILE A 56 37.58 -32.70 -23.10
N LEU A 57 38.38 -32.03 -22.28
CA LEU A 57 37.87 -31.01 -21.34
C LEU A 57 37.19 -29.82 -22.05
N PRO A 58 37.75 -29.20 -23.11
CA PRO A 58 37.04 -28.14 -23.84
C PRO A 58 35.85 -28.68 -24.63
N ALA A 59 35.94 -29.89 -25.20
CA ALA A 59 34.86 -30.47 -25.98
C ALA A 59 33.59 -30.73 -25.13
N VAL A 60 33.73 -30.93 -23.82
CA VAL A 60 32.61 -31.09 -22.88
C VAL A 60 32.21 -29.77 -22.22
N LEU A 61 33.16 -28.92 -21.84
CA LEU A 61 32.86 -27.65 -21.15
C LEU A 61 32.25 -26.59 -22.08
N THR A 62 32.64 -26.53 -23.36
CA THR A 62 32.14 -25.50 -24.29
C THR A 62 30.64 -25.66 -24.56
N PRO A 63 30.10 -26.86 -24.85
CA PRO A 63 28.66 -27.07 -24.97
C PRO A 63 27.90 -26.79 -23.67
N LEU A 64 28.44 -27.16 -22.49
CA LEU A 64 27.81 -26.87 -21.20
C LEU A 64 27.78 -25.37 -20.86
N GLY A 65 28.86 -24.64 -21.15
CA GLY A 65 28.94 -23.20 -20.94
C GLY A 65 27.99 -22.43 -21.88
N LEU A 66 27.89 -22.83 -23.14
CA LEU A 66 26.93 -22.26 -24.10
C LEU A 66 25.49 -22.60 -23.70
N ALA A 67 25.20 -23.85 -23.32
CA ALA A 67 23.89 -24.24 -22.81
C ALA A 67 23.50 -23.45 -21.54
N GLY A 68 24.45 -23.17 -20.65
CA GLY A 68 24.25 -22.32 -19.46
C GLY A 68 23.95 -20.86 -19.81
N LEU A 69 24.64 -20.28 -20.80
CA LEU A 69 24.40 -18.91 -21.26
C LEU A 69 23.07 -18.77 -22.02
N PHE A 70 22.74 -19.72 -22.90
CA PHE A 70 21.46 -19.76 -23.58
C PHE A 70 20.31 -19.99 -22.59
N SER A 71 20.48 -20.91 -21.62
CA SER A 71 19.50 -21.14 -20.56
C SER A 71 19.34 -19.90 -19.68
N TYR A 72 20.41 -19.23 -19.25
CA TYR A 72 20.31 -17.99 -18.46
C TYR A 72 19.58 -16.88 -19.23
N SER A 73 19.83 -16.73 -20.53
CA SER A 73 19.16 -15.72 -21.36
C SER A 73 17.69 -16.06 -21.66
N ALA A 74 17.35 -17.35 -21.82
CA ALA A 74 15.99 -17.82 -22.04
C ALA A 74 15.18 -17.80 -20.74
N ILE A 75 15.77 -18.24 -19.63
CA ILE A 75 15.21 -18.21 -18.27
C ILE A 75 15.02 -16.78 -17.82
N SER A 76 15.97 -15.87 -18.04
CA SER A 76 15.76 -14.45 -17.67
C SER A 76 14.62 -13.80 -18.45
N ARG A 77 14.45 -14.10 -19.74
CA ARG A 77 13.33 -13.58 -20.55
C ARG A 77 11.99 -14.23 -20.19
N SER A 78 11.96 -15.54 -19.99
CA SER A 78 10.73 -16.24 -19.58
C SER A 78 10.34 -15.91 -18.13
N SER A 79 11.31 -15.73 -17.23
CA SER A 79 11.08 -15.28 -15.86
C SER A 79 10.61 -13.84 -15.81
N GLN A 80 11.12 -12.95 -16.68
CA GLN A 80 10.59 -11.58 -16.81
C GLN A 80 9.15 -11.60 -17.29
N GLN A 81 8.83 -12.37 -18.33
CA GLN A 81 7.45 -12.45 -18.86
C GLN A 81 6.48 -13.09 -17.87
N GLN A 82 6.90 -14.13 -17.14
CA GLN A 82 6.09 -14.75 -16.08
C GLN A 82 5.89 -13.80 -14.90
N ALA A 83 6.94 -13.08 -14.48
CA ALA A 83 6.83 -12.06 -13.44
C ALA A 83 5.91 -10.92 -13.86
N GLU A 84 5.99 -10.45 -15.11
CA GLU A 84 5.09 -9.41 -15.65
C GLU A 84 3.63 -9.88 -15.65
N GLN A 85 3.34 -11.11 -16.09
CA GLN A 85 1.97 -11.65 -16.13
C GLN A 85 1.39 -11.88 -14.72
N LEU A 86 2.21 -12.36 -13.78
CA LEU A 86 1.83 -12.50 -12.37
C LEU A 86 1.52 -11.12 -11.76
N LEU A 87 2.41 -10.15 -11.96
CA LEU A 87 2.24 -8.78 -11.48
C LEU A 87 1.02 -8.08 -12.09
N GLU A 88 0.72 -8.33 -13.37
CA GLU A 88 -0.47 -7.79 -14.04
C GLU A 88 -1.75 -8.37 -13.42
N GLY A 89 -1.81 -9.69 -13.21
CA GLY A 89 -2.93 -10.34 -12.55
C GLY A 89 -3.14 -9.86 -11.11
N GLU A 90 -2.07 -9.77 -10.33
CA GLU A 90 -2.08 -9.30 -8.95
C GLU A 90 -2.52 -7.84 -8.83
N THR A 91 -2.03 -6.96 -9.72
CA THR A 91 -2.40 -5.54 -9.76
C THR A 91 -3.88 -5.37 -10.12
N LEU A 92 -4.40 -6.18 -11.05
CA LEU A 92 -5.83 -6.17 -11.40
C LEU A 92 -6.71 -6.61 -10.22
N VAL A 93 -6.30 -7.67 -9.50
CA VAL A 93 -7.01 -8.12 -8.30
C VAL A 93 -6.97 -7.03 -7.22
N ALA A 94 -5.80 -6.46 -6.94
CA ALA A 94 -5.63 -5.40 -5.96
C ALA A 94 -6.45 -4.15 -6.29
N GLY A 95 -6.42 -3.70 -7.55
CA GLY A 95 -7.24 -2.58 -8.03
C GLY A 95 -8.73 -2.87 -7.90
N ARG A 96 -9.16 -4.10 -8.18
CA ARG A 96 -10.56 -4.51 -8.02
C ARG A 96 -11.00 -4.55 -6.56
N VAL A 97 -10.17 -5.08 -5.67
CA VAL A 97 -10.43 -5.10 -4.22
C VAL A 97 -10.56 -3.69 -3.69
N LEU A 98 -9.65 -2.79 -4.08
CA LEU A 98 -9.71 -1.37 -3.73
C LEU A 98 -11.00 -0.71 -4.21
N TYR A 99 -11.36 -0.94 -5.48
CA TYR A 99 -12.59 -0.39 -6.05
C TYR A 99 -13.83 -0.87 -5.29
N ILE A 100 -13.94 -2.18 -5.03
CA ILE A 100 -15.06 -2.74 -4.27
C ILE A 100 -15.14 -2.12 -2.88
N PHE A 101 -13.99 -1.99 -2.20
CA PHE A 101 -13.94 -1.39 -0.89
C PHE A 101 -14.32 0.09 -0.91
N LEU A 102 -13.84 0.87 -1.89
CA LEU A 102 -14.19 2.29 -2.03
C LEU A 102 -15.69 2.48 -2.31
N GLU A 103 -16.26 1.64 -3.16
CA GLU A 103 -17.70 1.65 -3.42
C GLU A 103 -18.52 1.27 -2.17
N GLU A 104 -18.01 0.39 -1.32
CA GLU A 104 -18.66 0.06 -0.05
C GLU A 104 -18.50 1.19 0.98
N ALA A 105 -17.29 1.75 1.13
CA ALA A 105 -17.03 2.89 2.00
C ALA A 105 -17.91 4.10 1.61
N LYS A 106 -18.07 4.34 0.31
CA LYS A 106 -18.95 5.37 -0.26
C LYS A 106 -20.40 5.22 0.22
N ARG A 107 -20.91 3.98 0.35
CA ARG A 107 -22.29 3.74 0.80
C ARG A 107 -22.55 4.14 2.23
N ILE A 108 -21.54 4.21 3.10
CA ILE A 108 -21.74 4.49 4.51
C ILE A 108 -22.26 5.93 4.73
N PRO A 109 -21.59 7.01 4.27
CA PRO A 109 -22.14 8.37 4.34
C PRO A 109 -23.45 8.53 3.56
N ALA A 110 -23.61 7.84 2.43
CA ALA A 110 -24.85 7.90 1.65
C ALA A 110 -26.06 7.30 2.38
N THR A 111 -25.86 6.17 3.06
CA THR A 111 -26.89 5.52 3.88
C THR A 111 -27.24 6.36 5.09
N LEU A 112 -26.25 6.99 5.72
CA LEU A 112 -26.49 7.96 6.79
C LEU A 112 -27.29 9.17 6.28
N ALA A 113 -26.95 9.73 5.12
CA ALA A 113 -27.66 10.89 4.56
C ALA A 113 -29.12 10.59 4.22
N ALA A 114 -29.45 9.35 3.85
CA ALA A 114 -30.81 8.89 3.59
C ALA A 114 -31.54 8.34 4.83
N SER A 115 -30.87 8.26 5.98
CA SER A 115 -31.45 7.70 7.20
C SER A 115 -32.53 8.63 7.78
N PRO A 116 -33.74 8.12 8.11
CA PRO A 116 -34.79 8.94 8.71
C PRO A 116 -34.33 9.67 9.97
N LEU A 117 -33.46 9.04 10.78
CA LEU A 117 -32.90 9.65 11.99
C LEU A 117 -32.05 10.89 11.67
N VAL A 118 -31.24 10.83 10.61
CA VAL A 118 -30.35 11.92 10.19
C VAL A 118 -31.14 13.03 9.50
N VAL A 119 -32.07 12.66 8.62
CA VAL A 119 -32.98 13.59 7.93
C VAL A 119 -33.80 14.40 8.96
N GLU A 120 -34.42 13.73 9.94
CA GLU A 120 -35.21 14.38 10.98
C GLU A 120 -34.34 15.29 11.86
N ALA A 121 -33.15 14.82 12.26
CA ALA A 121 -32.22 15.60 13.07
C ALA A 121 -31.74 16.86 12.33
N ALA A 122 -31.38 16.75 11.06
CA ALA A 122 -30.96 17.89 10.23
C ALA A 122 -32.10 18.89 10.02
N SER A 123 -33.31 18.42 9.71
CA SER A 123 -34.50 19.28 9.56
C SER A 123 -34.86 20.00 10.87
N THR A 124 -34.82 19.30 12.00
CA THR A 124 -35.09 19.88 13.32
C THR A 124 -34.04 20.91 13.72
N ALA A 125 -32.76 20.59 13.51
CA ALA A 125 -31.65 21.52 13.73
C ALA A 125 -31.78 22.77 12.85
N ALA A 126 -32.19 22.63 11.58
CA ALA A 126 -32.42 23.77 10.69
C ALA A 126 -33.53 24.71 11.20
N LYS A 127 -34.57 24.19 11.86
CA LYS A 127 -35.60 25.02 12.50
C LYS A 127 -35.04 25.77 13.71
N VAL A 128 -34.22 25.09 14.51
CA VAL A 128 -33.59 25.69 15.70
C VAL A 128 -32.60 26.79 15.31
N SER A 129 -31.77 26.58 14.29
CA SER A 129 -30.84 27.59 13.81
C SER A 129 -31.56 28.85 13.30
N GLN A 130 -32.69 28.67 12.61
CA GLN A 130 -33.55 29.77 12.16
C GLN A 130 -34.22 30.52 13.31
N LEU A 131 -34.79 29.80 14.30
CA LEU A 131 -35.41 30.42 15.48
C LEU A 131 -34.41 31.26 16.28
N LYS A 132 -33.15 30.81 16.34
CA LYS A 132 -32.04 31.53 16.97
C LYS A 132 -31.43 32.62 16.08
N ASN A 133 -31.92 32.81 14.85
CA ASN A 133 -31.36 33.70 13.82
C ASN A 133 -29.86 33.49 13.54
N LEU A 134 -29.30 32.30 13.81
CA LEU A 134 -27.87 32.03 13.65
C LEU A 134 -27.34 32.28 12.23
N PRO A 135 -28.07 31.97 11.14
CA PRO A 135 -27.58 32.22 9.79
C PRO A 135 -27.31 33.70 9.48
N LYS A 136 -27.92 34.63 10.23
CA LYS A 136 -27.78 36.08 10.07
C LYS A 136 -26.66 36.67 10.94
N LEU A 137 -26.17 35.91 11.92
CA LEU A 137 -25.09 36.36 12.80
C LEU A 137 -23.74 36.26 12.08
N PRO A 138 -22.77 37.13 12.43
CA PRO A 138 -21.41 36.99 11.96
C PRO A 138 -20.80 35.64 12.34
N TYR A 139 -19.99 35.07 11.45
CA TYR A 139 -19.36 33.76 11.62
C TYR A 139 -18.66 33.60 12.98
N TYR A 140 -17.84 34.58 13.38
CA TYR A 140 -17.06 34.51 14.62
C TYR A 140 -17.93 34.46 15.88
N GLU A 141 -19.07 35.15 15.90
CA GLU A 141 -19.99 35.13 17.04
C GLU A 141 -20.67 33.78 17.20
N VAL A 142 -21.00 33.14 16.07
CA VAL A 142 -21.59 31.80 16.05
C VAL A 142 -20.56 30.77 16.49
N GLU A 143 -19.32 30.85 16.02
CA GLU A 143 -18.25 29.96 16.47
C GLU A 143 -17.98 30.08 17.97
N GLU A 144 -17.89 31.30 18.49
CA GLU A 144 -17.62 31.54 19.91
C GLU A 144 -18.73 30.96 20.78
N SER A 145 -20.00 31.20 20.40
CA SER A 145 -21.19 30.76 21.14
C SER A 145 -21.32 29.24 21.28
N PHE A 146 -20.71 28.48 20.37
CA PHE A 146 -20.78 27.01 20.35
C PHE A 146 -19.42 26.35 20.56
N SER A 147 -18.39 27.11 20.97
CA SER A 147 -17.02 26.62 21.14
C SER A 147 -16.85 25.45 22.11
N ALA A 148 -17.71 25.35 23.13
CA ALA A 148 -17.65 24.29 24.12
C ALA A 148 -17.99 22.90 23.58
N THR A 149 -18.88 22.81 22.58
CA THR A 149 -19.40 21.52 22.07
C THR A 149 -19.29 21.37 20.57
N ARG A 150 -19.14 22.45 19.80
CA ARG A 150 -19.23 22.46 18.35
C ARG A 150 -20.48 21.77 17.80
N LEU A 151 -21.59 21.84 18.54
CA LEU A 151 -22.89 21.25 18.19
C LEU A 151 -24.02 22.22 18.47
N LEU A 152 -24.96 22.34 17.52
CA LEU A 152 -26.11 23.23 17.65
C LEU A 152 -26.98 22.83 18.85
N GLN A 153 -27.21 21.53 19.01
CA GLN A 153 -27.90 20.93 20.14
C GLN A 153 -27.26 19.56 20.43
N PRO A 154 -26.50 19.42 21.54
CA PRO A 154 -25.87 18.16 21.87
C PRO A 154 -26.87 17.00 21.99
N ASN A 155 -26.68 15.96 21.20
CA ASN A 155 -27.47 14.74 21.24
C ASN A 155 -26.55 13.53 21.46
N GLN A 156 -26.47 13.05 22.71
CA GLN A 156 -25.56 11.97 23.08
C GLN A 156 -25.89 10.64 22.37
N ALA A 157 -27.17 10.35 22.12
CA ALA A 157 -27.57 9.11 21.45
C ALA A 157 -27.13 9.12 19.97
N LEU A 158 -27.30 10.25 19.29
CA LEU A 158 -26.88 10.42 17.90
C LEU A 158 -25.35 10.39 17.77
N ASN A 159 -24.63 11.07 18.66
CA ASN A 159 -23.17 11.01 18.69
C ASN A 159 -22.65 9.59 19.01
N TYR A 160 -23.35 8.85 19.89
CA TYR A 160 -23.05 7.45 20.17
C TYR A 160 -23.27 6.58 18.94
N TYR A 161 -24.37 6.79 18.22
CA TYR A 161 -24.66 6.09 16.97
C TYR A 161 -23.53 6.31 15.94
N LEU A 162 -23.14 7.56 15.68
CA LEU A 162 -22.04 7.86 14.75
C LEU A 162 -20.72 7.22 15.19
N ARG A 163 -20.40 7.22 16.49
CA ARG A 163 -19.20 6.55 17.03
C ARG A 163 -19.23 5.04 16.85
N LYS A 164 -20.41 4.40 16.91
CA LYS A 164 -20.54 2.97 16.61
C LYS A 164 -20.38 2.71 15.11
N THR A 165 -20.95 3.56 14.27
CA THR A 165 -20.77 3.47 12.81
C THR A 165 -19.30 3.58 12.42
N THR A 166 -18.57 4.56 12.97
CA THR A 166 -17.12 4.70 12.69
C THR A 166 -16.31 3.49 13.13
N ALA A 167 -16.62 2.90 14.28
CA ALA A 167 -15.90 1.73 14.79
C ALA A 167 -16.15 0.44 13.98
N ILE A 168 -17.28 0.35 13.25
CA ILE A 168 -17.63 -0.81 12.42
C ILE A 168 -17.04 -0.68 11.01
N HIS A 169 -16.91 0.55 10.50
CA HIS A 169 -16.56 0.82 9.09
C HIS A 169 -15.19 1.50 8.92
N ASP A 170 -14.37 1.54 9.96
CA ASP A 170 -13.00 2.09 9.97
C ASP A 170 -12.86 3.58 9.61
N PHE A 171 -13.96 4.33 9.61
CA PHE A 171 -13.93 5.79 9.48
C PHE A 171 -13.29 6.42 10.73
N SER A 172 -12.42 7.41 10.56
CA SER A 172 -11.89 8.19 11.67
C SER A 172 -12.88 9.24 12.13
N GLU A 173 -13.59 9.86 11.19
CA GLU A 173 -14.59 10.89 11.46
C GLU A 173 -15.87 10.61 10.69
N ILE A 174 -17.00 10.77 11.34
CA ILE A 174 -18.31 10.95 10.71
C ILE A 174 -19.00 12.10 11.43
N SER A 175 -19.44 13.09 10.67
CA SER A 175 -20.22 14.21 11.15
C SER A 175 -21.30 14.59 10.15
N PHE A 176 -22.29 15.35 10.59
CA PHE A 176 -23.22 15.97 9.66
C PHE A 176 -23.75 17.31 10.16
N THR A 177 -24.16 18.12 9.19
CA THR A 177 -24.66 19.48 9.42
C THR A 177 -26.13 19.59 9.07
N GLU A 178 -26.76 20.69 9.45
CA GLU A 178 -28.00 21.15 8.85
C GLU A 178 -27.75 22.06 7.64
N LYS A 179 -28.82 22.58 7.01
CA LYS A 179 -28.76 23.28 5.71
C LYS A 179 -28.05 24.62 5.72
N HIS A 180 -27.90 25.25 6.88
CA HIS A 180 -27.08 26.46 7.05
C HIS A 180 -25.62 26.14 7.37
N GLY A 181 -25.26 24.86 7.44
CA GLY A 181 -23.91 24.34 7.65
C GLY A 181 -23.44 24.31 9.09
N PHE A 182 -24.36 24.31 10.06
CA PHE A 182 -24.03 24.13 11.47
C PHE A 182 -24.02 22.64 11.87
N ASN A 183 -23.04 22.23 12.66
CA ASN A 183 -22.93 20.84 13.11
C ASN A 183 -24.12 20.39 13.96
N VAL A 184 -24.65 19.22 13.63
CA VAL A 184 -25.77 18.58 14.33
C VAL A 184 -25.30 17.42 15.17
N ALA A 185 -24.38 16.60 14.64
CA ALA A 185 -23.77 15.49 15.37
C ALA A 185 -22.42 15.11 14.76
N TYR A 186 -21.61 14.45 15.59
CA TYR A 186 -20.32 13.89 15.20
C TYR A 186 -20.00 12.64 16.02
N ASN A 187 -19.05 11.82 15.57
CA ASN A 187 -18.42 10.78 16.39
C ASN A 187 -17.34 11.35 17.34
N SER A 188 -16.59 12.35 16.88
CA SER A 188 -15.56 13.11 17.60
C SER A 188 -15.66 14.60 17.29
N PRO A 189 -15.27 15.50 18.22
CA PRO A 189 -15.36 16.94 18.00
C PRO A 189 -14.66 17.39 16.71
N THR A 190 -15.33 18.21 15.93
CA THR A 190 -14.75 18.91 14.78
C THR A 190 -13.95 20.14 15.24
N PRO A 191 -13.00 20.64 14.44
CA PRO A 191 -12.29 21.89 14.75
C PRO A 191 -13.24 23.07 14.92
N ASP A 192 -14.16 23.23 13.97
CA ASP A 192 -15.11 24.34 13.87
C ASP A 192 -16.57 23.86 13.97
N PHE A 193 -17.47 24.76 14.34
CA PHE A 193 -18.91 24.49 14.45
C PHE A 193 -19.67 24.73 13.14
N VAL A 194 -19.28 25.79 12.44
CA VAL A 194 -19.76 26.20 11.13
C VAL A 194 -18.87 25.52 10.10
N GLN A 195 -19.50 24.85 9.14
CA GLN A 195 -18.81 24.07 8.10
C GLN A 195 -19.21 24.51 6.70
N ARG A 196 -20.06 25.54 6.58
CA ARG A 196 -20.61 25.97 5.28
C ARG A 196 -19.55 26.55 4.36
N ASP A 197 -18.42 27.01 4.86
CA ASP A 197 -17.31 27.54 4.08
C ASP A 197 -16.38 26.45 3.53
N GLU A 198 -16.54 25.21 4.00
CA GLU A 198 -15.74 24.09 3.55
C GLU A 198 -16.07 23.67 2.11
N ASP A 199 -15.02 23.38 1.33
CA ASP A 199 -15.15 22.94 -0.08
C ASP A 199 -16.03 21.70 -0.21
N TRP A 200 -15.89 20.73 0.69
CA TRP A 200 -16.67 19.48 0.64
C TRP A 200 -18.15 19.71 0.90
N TRP A 201 -18.48 20.71 1.71
CA TRP A 201 -19.84 21.08 2.03
C TRP A 201 -20.49 21.79 0.86
N GLN A 202 -19.78 22.76 0.26
CA GLN A 202 -20.23 23.48 -0.92
C GLN A 202 -20.43 22.55 -2.11
N ASP A 203 -19.48 21.65 -2.37
CA ASP A 203 -19.59 20.70 -3.49
C ASP A 203 -20.80 19.77 -3.32
N ALA A 204 -21.01 19.22 -2.12
CA ALA A 204 -22.15 18.34 -1.86
C ALA A 204 -23.48 19.08 -1.94
N LYS A 205 -23.53 20.35 -1.54
CA LYS A 205 -24.71 21.20 -1.69
C LYS A 205 -25.01 21.55 -3.14
N ASN A 206 -23.98 21.82 -3.94
CA ASN A 206 -24.13 22.25 -5.34
C ASN A 206 -24.57 21.12 -6.26
N ASP A 207 -24.20 19.87 -5.94
CA ASP A 207 -24.72 18.67 -6.61
C ASP A 207 -25.22 17.64 -5.60
N PRO A 208 -26.46 17.80 -5.08
CA PRO A 208 -27.03 16.90 -4.09
C PRO A 208 -27.21 15.46 -4.60
N SER A 209 -27.28 15.28 -5.92
CA SER A 209 -27.50 13.98 -6.56
C SER A 209 -26.26 13.09 -6.49
N GLN A 210 -25.08 13.71 -6.54
CA GLN A 210 -23.80 13.01 -6.53
C GLN A 210 -23.25 12.88 -5.11
N GLN A 211 -22.20 12.08 -4.98
CA GLN A 211 -21.39 12.02 -3.78
C GLN A 211 -20.01 12.58 -4.11
N VAL A 212 -19.54 13.47 -3.27
CA VAL A 212 -18.21 14.06 -3.40
C VAL A 212 -17.22 13.13 -2.73
N ILE A 213 -16.14 12.80 -3.44
CA ILE A 213 -15.04 11.99 -2.92
C ILE A 213 -13.75 12.74 -3.20
N LYS A 214 -12.98 13.04 -2.15
CA LYS A 214 -11.72 13.77 -2.25
C LYS A 214 -10.64 13.10 -1.42
N THR A 215 -9.44 13.00 -1.98
CA THR A 215 -8.24 12.61 -1.22
C THR A 215 -7.54 13.88 -0.74
N LYS A 216 -7.20 13.95 0.55
CA LYS A 216 -6.43 15.06 1.12
C LYS A 216 -5.37 14.54 2.09
N PHE A 217 -4.32 15.33 2.28
CA PHE A 217 -3.39 15.12 3.37
C PHE A 217 -3.91 15.86 4.60
N ASP A 218 -4.12 15.14 5.70
CA ASP A 218 -4.46 15.73 6.98
C ASP A 218 -3.17 16.13 7.70
N HIS A 219 -2.93 17.44 7.78
CA HIS A 219 -1.75 18.00 8.46
C HIS A 219 -1.79 17.86 9.98
N THR A 220 -2.97 17.69 10.57
CA THR A 220 -3.14 17.51 12.02
C THR A 220 -2.74 16.11 12.43
N GLU A 221 -3.12 15.12 11.61
CA GLU A 221 -2.87 13.70 11.86
C GLU A 221 -1.68 13.13 11.06
N ASP A 222 -0.99 13.98 10.29
CA ASP A 222 0.16 13.66 9.43
C ASP A 222 -0.07 12.44 8.51
N ARG A 223 -1.27 12.34 7.92
CA ARG A 223 -1.68 11.17 7.12
C ARG A 223 -2.62 11.52 5.98
N PHE A 224 -2.64 10.68 4.95
CA PHE A 224 -3.64 10.79 3.89
C PHE A 224 -5.00 10.25 4.35
N VAL A 225 -6.05 10.97 3.95
CA VAL A 225 -7.45 10.58 4.17
C VAL A 225 -8.25 10.71 2.89
N ILE A 226 -9.29 9.90 2.78
CA ILE A 226 -10.33 10.00 1.76
C ILE A 226 -11.60 10.52 2.42
N GLU A 227 -12.05 11.67 1.97
CA GLU A 227 -13.24 12.34 2.45
C GLU A 227 -14.41 12.06 1.50
N PHE A 228 -15.53 11.70 2.09
CA PHE A 228 -16.78 11.40 1.43
C PHE A 228 -17.85 12.35 1.94
N SER A 229 -18.52 13.06 1.02
CA SER A 229 -19.58 14.00 1.39
C SER A 229 -20.83 13.77 0.55
N LYS A 230 -21.99 13.69 1.22
CA LYS A 230 -23.28 13.47 0.59
C LYS A 230 -24.32 14.42 1.17
N ALA A 231 -25.07 15.09 0.30
CA ALA A 231 -26.19 15.91 0.71
C ALA A 231 -27.27 15.07 1.40
N ILE A 232 -27.83 15.62 2.47
CA ILE A 232 -29.06 15.17 3.10
C ILE A 232 -30.19 15.89 2.36
N THR A 233 -31.11 15.14 1.78
CA THR A 233 -32.30 15.70 1.13
C THR A 233 -33.57 15.16 1.79
N ASP A 234 -34.61 15.98 1.81
CA ASP A 234 -35.93 15.52 2.23
C ASP A 234 -36.46 14.52 1.18
N PRO A 235 -36.82 13.28 1.58
CA PRO A 235 -37.23 12.26 0.62
C PRO A 235 -38.59 12.54 -0.05
N ALA A 236 -39.39 13.46 0.49
CA ALA A 236 -40.69 13.84 -0.07
C ALA A 236 -40.61 15.08 -0.97
N THR A 237 -39.69 16.00 -0.71
CA THR A 237 -39.60 17.30 -1.42
C THR A 237 -38.31 17.53 -2.18
N ASP A 238 -37.31 16.65 -2.02
CA ASP A 238 -35.93 16.82 -2.50
C ASP A 238 -35.26 18.12 -1.97
N GLU A 239 -35.79 18.74 -0.92
CA GLU A 239 -35.19 19.93 -0.31
C GLU A 239 -33.84 19.57 0.34
N PHE A 240 -32.82 20.42 0.13
CA PHE A 240 -31.53 20.29 0.81
C PHE A 240 -31.64 20.58 2.31
N LEU A 241 -31.27 19.60 3.13
CA LEU A 241 -31.35 19.65 4.60
C LEU A 241 -29.99 19.73 5.29
N GLY A 242 -28.88 19.50 4.59
CA GLY A 242 -27.53 19.51 5.15
C GLY A 242 -26.59 18.55 4.42
N VAL A 243 -25.44 18.24 5.02
CA VAL A 243 -24.44 17.34 4.43
C VAL A 243 -23.92 16.37 5.49
N VAL A 244 -23.80 15.10 5.12
CA VAL A 244 -23.03 14.10 5.86
C VAL A 244 -21.60 14.06 5.32
N ARG A 245 -20.62 14.06 6.22
CA ARG A 245 -19.19 13.89 5.93
C ARG A 245 -18.68 12.63 6.62
N GLY A 246 -17.92 11.83 5.88
CA GLY A 246 -17.13 10.72 6.41
C GLY A 246 -15.67 10.85 6.00
N VAL A 247 -14.75 10.67 6.94
CA VAL A 247 -13.31 10.66 6.70
C VAL A 247 -12.76 9.27 6.95
N LEU A 248 -12.15 8.70 5.92
CA LEU A 248 -11.53 7.39 5.97
C LEU A 248 -9.99 7.54 5.88
N PRO A 249 -9.23 7.06 6.87
CA PRO A 249 -7.77 7.04 6.78
C PRO A 249 -7.29 6.12 5.65
N ALA A 250 -6.32 6.56 4.86
CA ALA A 250 -5.74 5.73 3.81
C ALA A 250 -4.99 4.50 4.36
N SER A 251 -4.57 4.53 5.63
CA SER A 251 -3.93 3.39 6.30
C SER A 251 -4.83 2.14 6.39
N VAL A 252 -6.14 2.29 6.23
CA VAL A 252 -7.08 1.16 6.13
C VAL A 252 -6.73 0.28 4.93
N PHE A 253 -6.33 0.88 3.80
CA PHE A 253 -5.90 0.15 2.61
C PHE A 253 -4.66 -0.69 2.89
N SER A 254 -3.70 -0.15 3.64
CA SER A 254 -2.51 -0.87 4.10
C SER A 254 -2.88 -2.20 4.77
N THR A 255 -3.92 -2.20 5.61
CA THR A 255 -4.38 -3.42 6.30
C THR A 255 -5.03 -4.41 5.34
N ILE A 256 -5.90 -3.94 4.45
CA ILE A 256 -6.58 -4.78 3.44
C ILE A 256 -5.54 -5.44 2.52
N PHE A 257 -4.63 -4.63 1.99
CA PHE A 257 -3.62 -5.11 1.07
C PHE A 257 -2.59 -5.99 1.77
N LYS A 258 -2.20 -5.76 3.02
CA LYS A 258 -1.32 -6.71 3.74
C LYS A 258 -1.91 -8.11 3.80
N ASN A 259 -3.23 -8.23 3.96
CA ASN A 259 -3.90 -9.53 3.95
C ASN A 259 -3.92 -10.11 2.53
N LEU A 260 -4.24 -9.29 1.52
CA LEU A 260 -4.21 -9.71 0.12
C LEU A 260 -2.81 -10.14 -0.34
N LEU A 261 -1.76 -9.38 -0.01
CA LEU A 261 -0.38 -9.65 -0.38
C LEU A 261 0.15 -10.95 0.24
N LYS A 262 -0.34 -11.33 1.43
CA LYS A 262 -0.04 -12.65 2.02
C LYS A 262 -0.63 -13.78 1.18
N ASP A 263 -1.85 -13.59 0.70
CA ASP A 263 -2.56 -14.60 -0.10
C ASP A 263 -2.05 -14.67 -1.54
N LEU A 264 -1.45 -13.59 -2.05
CA LEU A 264 -0.87 -13.52 -3.40
C LEU A 264 0.56 -14.05 -3.50
N GLU A 265 1.19 -14.52 -2.41
CA GLU A 265 2.59 -15.03 -2.37
C GLU A 265 3.63 -14.07 -3.01
N ILE A 266 3.32 -12.77 -3.04
CA ILE A 266 4.18 -11.70 -3.54
C ILE A 266 5.49 -11.75 -2.75
N GLY A 267 6.63 -11.93 -3.43
CA GLY A 267 7.91 -12.20 -2.76
C GLY A 267 8.34 -11.07 -1.81
N ASP A 268 9.18 -11.38 -0.82
CA ASP A 268 9.67 -10.44 0.22
C ASP A 268 10.27 -9.12 -0.31
N SER A 269 10.63 -9.07 -1.60
CA SER A 269 11.23 -7.93 -2.29
C SER A 269 10.24 -7.03 -3.05
N GLN A 270 8.95 -7.39 -3.10
CA GLN A 270 7.91 -6.68 -3.83
C GLN A 270 7.12 -5.73 -2.91
N SER A 271 6.69 -4.59 -3.46
CA SER A 271 5.93 -3.56 -2.75
C SER A 271 4.88 -2.93 -3.65
N MET A 272 3.73 -2.56 -3.08
CA MET A 272 2.66 -1.85 -3.77
C MET A 272 2.61 -0.39 -3.30
N GLN A 273 2.48 0.57 -4.21
CA GLN A 273 2.28 1.98 -3.85
C GLN A 273 0.87 2.43 -4.24
N LEU A 274 0.15 3.00 -3.28
CA LEU A 274 -1.07 3.74 -3.55
C LEU A 274 -0.69 5.18 -3.87
N LEU A 275 -1.16 5.69 -5.02
CA LEU A 275 -0.77 6.99 -5.54
C LEU A 275 -2.01 7.89 -5.66
N ALA A 276 -1.86 9.16 -5.32
CA ALA A 276 -2.84 10.21 -5.57
C ALA A 276 -2.24 11.24 -6.54
N LEU A 277 -3.06 11.73 -7.48
CA LEU A 277 -2.66 12.83 -8.35
C LEU A 277 -3.11 14.15 -7.72
N ASN A 278 -2.15 15.06 -7.51
CA ASN A 278 -2.41 16.40 -7.02
C ASN A 278 -2.92 17.31 -8.15
N LYS A 279 -3.54 18.42 -7.77
CA LYS A 279 -4.06 19.43 -8.73
C LYS A 279 -2.95 20.08 -9.58
N ASP A 280 -1.72 20.09 -9.08
CA ASP A 280 -0.53 20.59 -9.77
C ASP A 280 0.15 19.53 -10.65
N ASP A 281 -0.55 18.42 -10.92
CA ASP A 281 -0.07 17.30 -11.72
C ASP A 281 1.13 16.56 -11.13
N THR A 282 1.39 16.72 -9.83
CA THR A 282 2.37 15.88 -9.12
C THR A 282 1.70 14.63 -8.55
N VAL A 283 2.47 13.55 -8.38
CA VAL A 283 1.99 12.32 -7.74
C VAL A 283 2.44 12.32 -6.28
N ALA A 284 1.46 12.21 -5.38
CA ALA A 284 1.70 11.91 -3.98
C ALA A 284 1.64 10.40 -3.75
N VAL A 285 2.61 9.86 -3.01
CA VAL A 285 2.53 8.49 -2.51
C VAL A 285 1.64 8.52 -1.27
N VAL A 286 0.43 8.00 -1.41
CA VAL A 286 -0.56 7.88 -0.34
C VAL A 286 -0.12 6.84 0.68
N ASP A 287 0.38 5.70 0.19
CA ASP A 287 0.90 4.63 1.03
C ASP A 287 1.88 3.75 0.24
N THR A 288 2.79 3.06 0.94
CA THR A 288 3.64 2.02 0.37
C THR A 288 3.57 0.76 1.24
N ILE A 289 3.09 -0.30 0.61
CA ILE A 289 2.67 -1.53 1.25
C ILE A 289 3.73 -2.59 0.93
N TYR A 290 4.39 -3.05 1.98
CA TYR A 290 5.33 -4.16 1.96
C TYR A 290 4.68 -5.38 2.62
N GLN A 291 5.15 -6.59 2.33
CA GLN A 291 4.82 -7.76 3.18
C GLN A 291 5.34 -7.60 4.63
N GLY A 292 6.33 -6.72 4.85
CA GLY A 292 6.89 -6.35 6.16
C GLY A 292 6.21 -5.14 6.85
N LYS A 293 6.89 -4.55 7.84
CA LYS A 293 6.36 -3.38 8.58
C LYS A 293 6.18 -2.18 7.65
N SER A 294 4.94 -1.76 7.42
CA SER A 294 4.64 -0.46 6.79
C SER A 294 5.20 0.68 7.64
N LYS A 295 5.71 1.74 6.99
CA LYS A 295 6.13 2.98 7.64
C LYS A 295 5.16 4.08 7.23
N ASP A 296 4.43 4.62 8.21
CA ASP A 296 3.41 5.66 8.05
C ASP A 296 4.03 7.06 7.80
N GLN A 297 4.86 7.23 6.77
CA GLN A 297 5.42 8.53 6.39
C GLN A 297 5.30 8.74 4.88
N PRO A 298 5.23 9.99 4.38
CA PRO A 298 5.26 10.28 2.95
C PRO A 298 6.51 9.67 2.33
N GLN A 299 6.33 8.57 1.59
CA GLN A 299 7.44 7.81 1.03
C GLN A 299 7.77 8.31 -0.37
N LYS A 300 9.05 8.27 -0.72
CA LYS A 300 9.50 8.55 -2.08
C LYS A 300 8.90 7.53 -3.05
N LEU A 301 8.52 7.98 -4.25
CA LEU A 301 8.14 7.09 -5.34
C LEU A 301 9.26 6.07 -5.61
N LEU A 302 8.91 4.79 -5.71
CA LEU A 302 9.84 3.70 -5.94
C LEU A 302 9.94 3.36 -7.43
N GLY A 303 11.13 2.98 -7.90
CA GLY A 303 11.31 2.31 -9.19
C GLY A 303 11.28 3.17 -10.47
N ALA A 304 10.92 4.46 -10.41
CA ALA A 304 10.87 5.32 -11.59
C ALA A 304 11.18 6.79 -11.30
N LYS A 305 11.49 7.56 -12.37
CA LYS A 305 11.53 9.04 -12.29
C LYS A 305 10.11 9.56 -12.23
N ASP A 306 9.82 10.46 -11.28
CA ASP A 306 8.48 11.01 -11.01
C ASP A 306 7.70 11.39 -12.27
N GLN A 307 8.36 12.00 -13.25
CA GLN A 307 7.74 12.43 -14.52
C GLN A 307 7.14 11.30 -15.37
N VAL A 308 7.76 10.11 -15.40
CA VAL A 308 7.26 8.99 -16.23
C VAL A 308 6.02 8.36 -15.60
N VAL A 309 6.00 8.22 -14.27
CA VAL A 309 4.83 7.70 -13.55
C VAL A 309 3.68 8.69 -13.60
N VAL A 310 3.95 9.98 -13.42
CA VAL A 310 2.96 11.05 -13.58
C VAL A 310 2.31 10.98 -14.97
N GLN A 311 3.10 10.86 -16.04
CA GLN A 311 2.55 10.75 -17.40
C GLN A 311 1.67 9.51 -17.57
N ASN A 312 2.12 8.35 -17.08
CA ASN A 312 1.33 7.11 -17.17
C ASN A 312 0.03 7.22 -16.36
N VAL A 313 0.08 7.77 -15.14
CA VAL A 313 -1.11 8.00 -14.30
C VAL A 313 -2.09 8.96 -14.97
N LYS A 314 -1.60 10.03 -15.63
CA LYS A 314 -2.47 10.95 -16.39
C LYS A 314 -3.15 10.26 -17.55
N ILE A 315 -2.40 9.51 -18.36
CA ILE A 315 -2.94 8.76 -19.48
C ILE A 315 -4.01 7.77 -18.99
N LEU A 316 -3.77 7.09 -17.88
CA LEU A 316 -4.72 6.18 -17.25
C LEU A 316 -5.98 6.89 -16.74
N LEU A 317 -5.84 8.04 -16.08
CA LEU A 317 -6.97 8.84 -15.62
C LEU A 317 -7.79 9.39 -16.78
N GLU A 318 -7.15 9.82 -17.87
CA GLU A 318 -7.81 10.27 -19.08
C GLU A 318 -8.54 9.14 -19.78
N ALA A 319 -7.94 7.94 -19.85
CA ALA A 319 -8.57 6.72 -20.35
C ALA A 319 -9.85 6.40 -19.58
N VAL A 320 -9.78 6.42 -18.24
CA VAL A 320 -10.93 6.15 -17.36
C VAL A 320 -12.02 7.22 -17.51
N LYS A 321 -11.65 8.51 -17.61
CA LYS A 321 -12.61 9.61 -17.78
C LYS A 321 -13.30 9.60 -19.15
N THR A 322 -12.57 9.21 -20.20
CA THR A 322 -13.05 9.26 -21.59
C THR A 322 -13.60 7.93 -22.08
N GLY A 323 -13.43 6.84 -21.32
CA GLY A 323 -13.77 5.48 -21.71
C GLY A 323 -12.91 4.95 -22.87
N GLN A 324 -11.75 5.54 -23.13
CA GLN A 324 -10.86 5.12 -24.22
C GLN A 324 -9.88 4.03 -23.75
N THR A 325 -9.77 2.96 -24.52
CA THR A 325 -8.76 1.91 -24.32
C THR A 325 -7.37 2.47 -24.60
N VAL A 326 -6.51 2.53 -23.58
CA VAL A 326 -5.09 2.87 -23.76
C VAL A 326 -4.27 1.59 -23.88
N GLN A 327 -3.47 1.51 -24.94
CA GLN A 327 -2.43 0.50 -25.09
C GLN A 327 -1.08 1.13 -24.78
N GLN A 328 -0.52 0.78 -23.62
CA GLN A 328 0.85 1.14 -23.27
C GLN A 328 1.64 -0.16 -23.03
N LYS A 329 2.94 -0.14 -23.32
CA LYS A 329 3.82 -1.31 -23.12
C LYS A 329 3.67 -1.81 -21.68
N GLY A 330 3.12 -3.02 -21.51
CA GLY A 330 2.92 -3.66 -20.21
C GLY A 330 1.60 -3.35 -19.49
N LEU A 331 0.64 -2.66 -20.12
CA LEU A 331 -0.71 -2.49 -19.54
C LEU A 331 -1.76 -2.30 -20.64
N THR A 332 -2.74 -3.21 -20.71
CA THR A 332 -3.94 -3.06 -21.54
C THR A 332 -5.16 -2.87 -20.65
N ILE A 333 -5.78 -1.69 -20.68
CA ILE A 333 -7.02 -1.44 -19.95
C ILE A 333 -8.17 -1.38 -20.95
N LYS A 334 -9.11 -2.32 -20.81
CA LYS A 334 -10.35 -2.37 -21.58
C LYS A 334 -11.46 -1.57 -20.93
#